data_AF-K1QR56-F1
#
_entry.id   AF-K1QR56-F1
#
_cell.length_a   1.000
_cell.length_b   1.000
_cell.length_c   1.000
_cell.angle_alpha   90.00
_cell.angle_beta   90.00
_cell.angle_gamma   90.00
#
_symmetry.space_group_name_H-M   'P 1'
#
loop_
_entity.id
_entity.type
_entity.pdbx_description
1 polymer ?
#
loop_
_entity_poly.entity_id
_entity_poly.type
_entity_poly.pdbx_seq_one_letter_code
_entity_poly.pdbx_strand_id
1 'polypeptide(L)'
;MELTSVALFAVFIFLLVLLALVLKRLGRNDLNITSRSLEGKTIIVTGAEQGRGIHITLELAKKKARVIMACADEDKGKTARQNIVQRTGNTDIVVQHLDVTMMSSVRSFVTLFKLHEKKFDILINNEEIICKPQT
;
A
#
# COMPACT_ATOMS: atom_id res chain seq x y z
N MET A 1 25.82 49.68 -17.95
CA MET A 1 24.93 48.49 -18.03
C MET A 1 23.60 48.92 -17.45
N GLU A 2 22.64 49.19 -18.33
CA GLU A 2 21.37 49.82 -17.99
C GLU A 2 20.57 48.98 -17.00
N LEU A 3 19.90 49.59 -16.02
CA LEU A 3 19.08 48.90 -15.01
C LEU A 3 18.08 47.90 -15.63
N THR A 4 17.60 48.23 -16.84
CA THR A 4 16.72 47.40 -17.67
C THR A 4 17.37 46.08 -18.11
N SER A 5 18.67 46.10 -18.43
CA SER A 5 19.42 44.89 -18.81
C SER A 5 19.61 43.94 -17.64
N VAL A 6 19.84 44.48 -16.43
CA VAL A 6 19.95 43.69 -15.19
C VAL A 6 18.61 43.07 -14.82
N ALA A 7 17.52 43.84 -14.94
CA ALA A 7 16.16 43.35 -14.69
C ALA A 7 15.74 42.25 -15.67
N LEU A 8 16.05 42.39 -16.96
CA LEU A 8 15.76 41.39 -17.99
C LEU A 8 16.50 40.07 -17.70
N PHE A 9 17.77 40.17 -17.29
CA PHE A 9 18.56 38.99 -16.93
C PHE A 9 17.99 38.28 -15.70
N ALA A 10 17.53 39.02 -14.68
CA ALA A 10 16.89 38.45 -13.50
C ALA A 10 15.57 37.72 -13.82
N VAL A 11 14.72 38.31 -14.68
CA VAL A 11 13.47 37.68 -15.13
C VAL A 11 13.75 36.41 -15.93
N PHE A 12 14.76 36.44 -16.80
CA PHE A 12 15.17 35.27 -17.57
C PHE A 12 15.65 34.12 -16.67
N ILE A 13 16.50 34.42 -15.68
CA ILE A 13 16.92 33.44 -14.67
C ILE A 13 15.71 32.89 -13.91
N PHE A 14 14.79 33.75 -13.49
CA PHE A 14 13.58 33.32 -12.79
C PHE A 14 12.72 32.38 -13.64
N LEU A 15 12.50 32.71 -14.93
CA LEU A 15 11.77 31.85 -15.86
C LEU A 15 12.48 30.52 -16.11
N LEU A 16 13.81 30.51 -16.21
CA LEU A 16 14.58 29.27 -16.31
C LEU A 16 14.46 28.40 -15.06
N VAL A 17 14.49 29.00 -13.87
CA VAL A 17 14.29 28.29 -12.60
C VAL A 17 12.86 27.74 -12.52
N LEU A 18 11.87 28.53 -12.90
CA LEU A 18 10.46 28.14 -12.89
C LEU A 18 10.19 27.02 -13.91
N LEU A 19 10.75 27.12 -15.11
CA LEU A 19 10.73 26.07 -16.12
C LEU A 19 11.43 24.81 -15.62
N ALA A 20 12.60 24.92 -14.99
CA ALA A 20 13.29 23.77 -14.40
C ALA A 20 12.47 23.12 -13.27
N LEU A 21 11.73 23.89 -12.47
CA LEU A 21 10.80 23.36 -11.45
C LEU A 21 9.58 22.69 -12.09
N VAL A 22 9.02 23.26 -13.16
CA VAL A 22 7.91 22.68 -13.93
C VAL A 22 8.36 21.39 -14.63
N LEU A 23 9.55 21.37 -15.25
CA LEU A 23 10.15 20.18 -15.83
C LEU A 23 10.52 19.14 -14.77
N LYS A 24 10.94 19.53 -13.55
CA LYS A 24 11.10 18.59 -12.42
C LYS A 24 9.77 18.03 -11.93
N ARG A 25 8.67 18.78 -12.01
CA ARG A 25 7.31 18.28 -11.70
C ARG A 25 6.77 17.36 -12.79
N LEU A 26 6.96 17.71 -14.07
CA LEU A 26 6.54 16.92 -15.22
C LEU A 26 7.44 15.69 -15.44
N GLY A 27 8.72 15.80 -15.08
CA GLY A 27 9.75 14.77 -15.10
C GLY A 27 9.86 13.96 -13.80
N ARG A 28 8.97 14.17 -12.83
CA ARG A 28 8.50 13.09 -11.97
C ARG A 28 7.67 12.13 -12.83
N ASN A 29 8.33 11.55 -13.83
CA ASN A 29 8.18 10.14 -14.07
C ASN A 29 8.44 9.54 -12.69
N ASP A 30 7.39 9.16 -11.97
CA ASP A 30 7.53 8.11 -10.96
C ASP A 30 8.16 6.96 -11.72
N LEU A 31 9.49 6.91 -11.64
CA LEU A 31 10.31 5.85 -12.20
C LEU A 31 9.58 4.57 -11.83
N ASN A 32 9.36 3.75 -12.84
CA ASN A 32 8.57 2.55 -12.82
C ASN A 32 9.21 1.45 -11.93
N ILE A 33 9.63 1.82 -10.72
CA ILE A 33 10.19 1.02 -9.63
C ILE A 33 9.12 0.03 -9.14
N THR A 34 7.84 0.36 -9.33
CA THR A 34 6.70 -0.49 -8.99
C THR A 34 6.40 -1.55 -10.05
N SER A 35 7.06 -1.59 -11.22
CA SER A 35 6.80 -2.60 -12.27
C SER A 35 7.23 -4.03 -11.92
N ARG A 36 7.93 -4.24 -10.81
CA ARG A 36 8.43 -5.57 -10.46
C ARG A 36 7.27 -6.46 -10.02
N SER A 37 7.13 -7.60 -10.70
CA SER A 37 6.24 -8.68 -10.28
C SER A 37 6.59 -9.11 -8.85
N LEU A 38 5.55 -9.37 -8.06
CA LEU A 38 5.64 -9.97 -6.72
C LEU A 38 5.20 -11.44 -6.75
N GLU A 39 5.16 -12.04 -7.93
CA GLU A 39 4.89 -13.46 -8.10
C GLU A 39 5.82 -14.33 -7.24
N GLY A 40 5.22 -15.31 -6.55
CA GLY A 40 5.93 -16.15 -5.59
C GLY A 40 6.26 -15.48 -4.25
N LYS A 41 5.83 -14.24 -4.01
CA LYS A 41 5.90 -13.58 -2.69
C LYS A 41 4.60 -13.75 -1.93
N THR A 42 4.71 -14.15 -0.67
CA THR A 42 3.59 -14.21 0.27
C THR A 42 3.63 -12.98 1.18
N ILE A 43 2.57 -12.20 1.18
CA ILE A 43 2.48 -10.91 1.88
C ILE A 43 1.29 -10.92 2.82
N ILE A 44 1.51 -10.55 4.08
CA ILE A 44 0.46 -10.38 5.08
C ILE A 44 0.11 -8.89 5.15
N VAL A 45 -1.17 -8.56 5.10
CA VAL A 45 -1.68 -7.18 5.27
C VAL A 45 -2.69 -7.19 6.40
N THR A 46 -2.43 -6.42 7.47
CA THR A 46 -3.40 -6.23 8.57
C THR A 46 -4.41 -5.14 8.21
N GLY A 47 -5.64 -5.24 8.70
CA GLY A 47 -6.72 -4.28 8.41
C GLY A 47 -7.07 -4.22 6.93
N ALA A 48 -6.98 -5.38 6.25
CA ALA A 48 -7.10 -5.47 4.80
C ALA A 48 -8.56 -5.38 4.29
N GLU A 49 -9.55 -5.38 5.17
CA GLU A 49 -10.98 -5.31 4.88
C GLU A 49 -11.51 -3.88 4.72
N GLN A 50 -10.70 -2.85 4.99
CA GLN A 50 -11.13 -1.46 4.92
C GLN A 50 -10.02 -0.46 4.56
N GLY A 51 -10.43 0.76 4.21
CA GLY A 51 -9.55 1.93 4.04
C GLY A 51 -8.35 1.69 3.10
N ARG A 52 -7.16 2.00 3.62
CA ARG A 52 -5.88 1.84 2.90
C ARG A 52 -5.52 0.36 2.68
N GLY A 53 -5.97 -0.54 3.54
CA GLY A 53 -5.65 -1.97 3.47
C GLY A 53 -6.20 -2.62 2.21
N ILE A 54 -7.42 -2.26 1.80
CA ILE A 54 -8.00 -2.69 0.53
C ILE A 54 -7.14 -2.22 -0.65
N HIS A 55 -6.74 -0.95 -0.66
CA HIS A 55 -5.95 -0.38 -1.76
C HIS A 55 -4.56 -1.02 -1.85
N ILE A 56 -3.91 -1.25 -0.71
CA ILE A 56 -2.63 -1.96 -0.65
C ILE A 56 -2.79 -3.37 -1.21
N THR A 57 -3.79 -4.11 -0.72
CA THR A 57 -4.09 -5.49 -1.18
C THR A 57 -4.37 -5.52 -2.69
N LEU A 58 -5.13 -4.55 -3.21
CA LEU A 58 -5.42 -4.42 -4.65
C LEU A 58 -4.13 -4.24 -5.47
N GLU A 59 -3.23 -3.34 -5.05
CA GLU A 59 -1.98 -3.09 -5.77
C GLU A 59 -1.01 -4.27 -5.69
N LEU A 60 -0.96 -4.98 -4.56
CA LEU A 60 -0.19 -6.22 -4.43
C LEU A 60 -0.76 -7.34 -5.32
N ALA A 61 -2.09 -7.46 -5.36
CA ALA A 61 -2.78 -8.44 -6.19
C ALA A 61 -2.55 -8.19 -7.70
N LYS A 62 -2.57 -6.92 -8.15
CA LYS A 62 -2.18 -6.53 -9.51
C LYS A 62 -0.75 -6.95 -9.86
N LYS A 63 0.14 -7.04 -8.87
CA LYS A 63 1.53 -7.50 -9.02
C LYS A 63 1.68 -9.02 -8.86
N LYS A 64 0.58 -9.78 -8.87
CA LYS A 64 0.55 -11.25 -8.72
C LYS A 64 1.13 -11.78 -7.41
N ALA A 65 1.14 -10.97 -6.35
CA ALA A 65 1.51 -11.46 -5.02
C ALA A 65 0.45 -12.43 -4.48
N ARG A 66 0.88 -13.39 -3.65
CA ARG A 66 -0.03 -14.07 -2.73
C ARG A 66 -0.29 -13.14 -1.55
N VAL A 67 -1.56 -12.84 -1.26
CA VAL A 67 -1.91 -11.92 -0.17
C VAL A 67 -2.75 -12.62 0.89
N ILE A 68 -2.28 -12.60 2.13
CA ILE A 68 -3.03 -12.99 3.31
C ILE A 68 -3.64 -11.70 3.89
N MET A 69 -4.92 -11.50 3.61
CA MET A 69 -5.75 -10.45 4.19
C MET A 69 -6.07 -10.82 5.64
N ALA A 70 -5.35 -10.23 6.58
CA ALA A 70 -5.59 -10.41 8.00
C ALA A 70 -6.64 -9.39 8.45
N CYS A 71 -7.84 -9.88 8.76
CA CYS A 71 -9.04 -9.06 8.94
C CYS A 71 -9.69 -9.30 10.31
N ALA A 72 -10.10 -8.25 11.00
CA ALA A 72 -10.87 -8.36 12.23
C ALA A 72 -12.29 -8.88 11.93
N ASP A 73 -12.90 -8.40 10.84
CA ASP A 73 -14.19 -8.85 10.33
C ASP A 73 -13.99 -9.71 9.07
N GLU A 74 -14.09 -11.03 9.23
CA GLU A 74 -13.87 -11.97 8.12
C GLU A 74 -14.87 -11.81 6.98
N ASP A 75 -16.12 -11.42 7.27
CA ASP A 75 -17.15 -11.34 6.25
C ASP A 75 -16.95 -10.09 5.39
N LYS A 76 -16.61 -8.95 6.00
CA LYS A 76 -16.12 -7.79 5.26
C LYS A 76 -14.87 -8.14 4.44
N GLY A 77 -13.94 -8.90 5.04
CA GLY A 77 -12.75 -9.39 4.36
C GLY A 77 -13.08 -10.23 3.12
N LYS A 78 -14.03 -11.17 3.21
CA LYS A 78 -14.48 -12.00 2.09
C LYS A 78 -15.10 -11.18 0.97
N THR A 79 -15.94 -10.19 1.30
CA THR A 79 -16.51 -9.26 0.30
C THR A 79 -15.41 -8.43 -0.36
N ALA A 80 -14.46 -7.88 0.41
CA ALA A 80 -13.33 -7.13 -0.13
C ALA A 80 -12.48 -8.00 -1.06
N ARG A 81 -12.15 -9.23 -0.64
CA ARG A 81 -11.44 -10.22 -1.47
C ARG A 81 -12.15 -10.45 -2.79
N GLN A 82 -13.46 -10.72 -2.79
CA GLN A 82 -14.22 -10.96 -4.03
C GLN A 82 -14.08 -9.79 -5.01
N ASN A 83 -14.23 -8.55 -4.52
CA ASN A 83 -14.05 -7.36 -5.35
C ASN A 83 -12.62 -7.22 -5.90
N ILE A 84 -11.60 -7.53 -5.11
CA ILE A 84 -10.20 -7.47 -5.54
C ILE A 84 -9.90 -8.55 -6.58
N VAL A 85 -10.38 -9.78 -6.37
CA VAL A 85 -10.23 -10.89 -7.32
C VAL A 85 -10.88 -10.53 -8.66
N GLN A 86 -12.10 -9.98 -8.64
CA GLN A 86 -12.79 -9.53 -9.86
C GLN A 86 -12.00 -8.44 -10.61
N ARG A 87 -11.37 -7.51 -9.89
CA ARG A 87 -10.62 -6.39 -10.49
C ARG A 87 -9.23 -6.77 -11.01
N THR A 88 -8.62 -7.82 -10.47
CA THR A 88 -7.22 -8.16 -10.74
C THR A 88 -7.03 -9.51 -11.43
N GLY A 89 -8.03 -10.39 -11.38
CA GLY A 89 -7.91 -11.78 -11.81
C GLY A 89 -7.05 -12.65 -10.90
N ASN A 90 -6.42 -12.09 -9.86
CA ASN A 90 -5.57 -12.84 -8.94
C ASN A 90 -6.42 -13.49 -7.85
N THR A 91 -6.50 -14.82 -7.86
CA THR A 91 -7.25 -15.63 -6.89
C THR A 91 -6.42 -16.04 -5.67
N ASP A 92 -5.11 -15.77 -5.68
CA ASP A 92 -4.15 -16.11 -4.62
C ASP A 92 -4.22 -15.11 -3.45
N ILE A 93 -5.44 -14.93 -2.96
CA ILE A 93 -5.78 -14.03 -1.86
C ILE A 93 -6.55 -14.86 -0.85
N VAL A 94 -6.08 -14.89 0.40
CA VAL A 94 -6.69 -15.63 1.51
C VAL A 94 -7.14 -14.63 2.56
N VAL A 95 -8.34 -14.82 3.11
CA VAL A 95 -8.83 -14.04 4.24
C VAL A 95 -8.64 -14.87 5.50
N GLN A 96 -8.09 -14.27 6.55
CA GLN A 96 -7.87 -14.92 7.83
C GLN A 96 -8.19 -13.96 8.97
N HIS A 97 -8.91 -14.43 9.98
CA HIS A 97 -9.21 -13.59 11.15
C HIS A 97 -7.94 -13.14 11.89
N LEU A 98 -7.83 -11.84 12.13
CA LEU A 98 -6.85 -11.21 13.01
C LEU A 98 -7.43 -9.93 13.60
N ASP A 99 -7.58 -9.91 14.93
CA ASP A 99 -7.79 -8.69 15.68
C ASP A 99 -6.51 -8.34 16.46
N VAL A 100 -5.82 -7.29 16.02
CA VAL A 100 -4.55 -6.85 16.62
C VAL A 100 -4.72 -6.23 18.01
N THR A 101 -5.95 -5.88 18.40
CA THR A 101 -6.24 -5.36 19.75
C THR A 101 -6.32 -6.49 20.79
N MET A 102 -6.48 -7.74 20.35
CA MET A 102 -6.57 -8.92 21.20
C MET A 102 -5.37 -9.86 21.01
N MET A 103 -4.49 -9.95 22.01
CA MET A 103 -3.33 -10.84 21.97
C MET A 103 -3.69 -12.33 21.81
N SER A 104 -4.87 -12.76 22.26
CA SER A 104 -5.41 -14.10 21.99
C SER A 104 -5.65 -14.31 20.49
N SER A 105 -6.25 -13.34 19.80
CA SER A 105 -6.48 -13.38 18.36
C SER A 105 -5.16 -13.43 17.60
N VAL A 106 -4.17 -12.61 17.98
CA VAL A 106 -2.81 -12.66 17.40
C VAL A 106 -2.18 -14.05 17.55
N ARG A 107 -2.27 -14.67 18.73
CA ARG A 107 -1.73 -16.03 18.97
C ARG A 107 -2.45 -17.08 18.12
N SER A 108 -3.76 -17.00 18.01
CA SER A 108 -4.56 -17.90 17.16
C SER A 108 -4.20 -17.74 15.69
N PHE A 109 -4.07 -16.51 15.20
CA PHE A 109 -3.62 -16.22 13.83
C PHE A 109 -2.25 -16.84 13.55
N VAL A 110 -1.26 -16.63 14.44
CA VAL A 110 0.08 -17.20 14.28
C VAL A 110 0.06 -18.73 14.31
N THR A 111 -0.77 -19.34 15.15
CA THR A 111 -0.91 -20.80 15.21
C THR A 111 -1.45 -21.35 13.90
N LEU A 112 -2.54 -20.76 13.39
CA LEU A 112 -3.13 -21.14 12.10
C LEU A 112 -2.18 -20.86 10.93
N PHE A 113 -1.47 -19.73 10.97
CA PHE A 113 -0.45 -19.40 9.96
C PHE A 113 0.63 -20.47 9.91
N LYS A 114 1.18 -20.90 11.05
CA LYS A 114 2.22 -21.95 11.09
C LYS A 114 1.74 -23.31 10.60
N LEU A 115 0.43 -23.59 10.69
CA LEU A 115 -0.17 -24.83 10.20
C LEU A 115 -0.34 -24.83 8.67
N HIS A 116 -0.72 -23.69 8.09
CA HIS A 116 -1.08 -23.59 6.68
C HIS A 116 0.00 -23.00 5.78
N GLU A 117 0.89 -22.17 6.33
CA GLU A 117 1.87 -21.39 5.59
C GLU A 117 3.29 -21.77 5.98
N LYS A 118 4.18 -21.90 4.98
CA LYS A 118 5.59 -22.21 5.21
C LYS A 118 6.40 -20.98 5.61
N LYS A 119 6.07 -19.82 5.02
CA LYS A 119 6.76 -18.54 5.24
C LYS A 119 5.89 -17.38 4.75
N PHE A 120 6.24 -16.18 5.19
CA PHE A 120 5.86 -14.93 4.52
C PHE A 120 7.13 -14.17 4.16
N ASP A 121 7.06 -13.32 3.13
CA ASP A 121 8.17 -12.48 2.68
C ASP A 121 8.02 -11.04 3.21
N ILE A 122 6.78 -10.53 3.34
CA ILE A 122 6.50 -9.15 3.75
C ILE A 122 5.30 -9.12 4.71
N LEU A 123 5.40 -8.32 5.78
CA LEU A 123 4.29 -7.97 6.67
C LEU A 123 4.03 -6.47 6.56
N ILE A 124 2.79 -6.09 6.26
CA ILE A 124 2.33 -4.71 6.22
C ILE A 124 1.39 -4.47 7.40
N ASN A 125 1.92 -3.77 8.42
CA ASN A 125 1.13 -3.30 9.56
C ASN A 125 0.36 -2.05 9.13
N ASN A 126 -0.90 -2.22 8.77
CA ASN A 126 -1.78 -1.16 8.27
C ASN A 126 -3.02 -0.94 9.15
N GLU A 127 -3.13 -1.63 10.30
CA GLU A 127 -4.27 -1.42 11.18
C GLU A 127 -4.24 -0.04 11.83
N GLU A 128 -5.34 0.70 11.72
CA GLU A 128 -5.54 1.95 12.46
C GLU A 128 -6.21 1.64 13.80
N ILE A 129 -5.43 1.69 14.88
CA ILE A 129 -5.96 1.53 16.24
C ILE A 129 -6.26 2.91 16.81
N ILE A 130 -7.55 3.22 16.98
CA ILE A 130 -7.97 4.43 17.70
C ILE A 130 -8.01 4.09 19.19
N CYS A 131 -6.97 4.50 19.94
CA CYS A 131 -7.04 4.49 21.41
C CYS A 131 -8.01 5.57 21.88
N LYS A 132 -9.21 5.17 22.33
CA LYS A 132 -10.07 6.05 23.11
C LYS A 132 -9.58 6.07 24.57
N PRO A 133 -9.49 7.25 25.21
CA PRO A 133 -9.17 7.32 26.63
C PRO A 133 -10.25 6.57 27.42
N GLN A 134 -9.81 5.78 28.39
CA GLN A 134 -10.72 5.15 29.35
C GLN A 134 -11.23 6.27 30.27
N THR A 135 -12.48 6.68 30.09
CA THR A 135 -13.23 7.53 31.03
C THR A 135 -13.84 6.70 32.13
#